data_AF-A0A518CDU0-F1
#
_entry.id   AF-A0A518CDU0-F1
#
_cell.length_a   1.000
_cell.length_b   1.000
_cell.length_c   1.000
_cell.angle_alpha   90.00
_cell.angle_beta   90.00
_cell.angle_gamma   90.00
#
_symmetry.space_group_name_H-M   'P 1'
#
loop_
_entity.id
_entity.type
_entity.pdbx_description
1 polymer ?
#
loop_
_entity_poly.entity_id
_entity_poly.type
_entity_poly.pdbx_seq_one_letter_code
_entity_poly.pdbx_strand_id
1 'polypeptide(L)'
;MEFGSVLNSEPKTVSESDLTRPIPGTPPFSLATLMVWVTFLSLSFCAWMTFLNGFGLNATGKLDWFSIRFYGTSAVGLGTGITTIVLMVLWRSRGMAWSWQPGHVMLLWIGYYELATISAVAVDVTTHDPSMGYDPFRQRIYEVEGLVQHCGVILILVVCLSLLRFSRLWRVVFGLVIFLNLLILALMNPLQLPMGQFISFEMLRRSANVMRIVVFGMVPLLALWELVQREQRDWLHWVGIVILLLHYAKWMNYLAGF
;
A
#
# COMPACT_ATOMS: atom_id res chain seq x y z
N MET A 1 33.01 29.19 -27.95
CA MET A 1 32.67 27.90 -27.30
C MET A 1 33.71 27.66 -26.23
N GLU A 2 33.39 27.99 -24.98
CA GLU A 2 34.23 27.69 -23.83
C GLU A 2 33.47 26.72 -22.93
N PHE A 3 33.91 25.46 -22.91
CA PHE A 3 33.47 24.45 -21.96
C PHE A 3 34.34 24.58 -20.69
N GLY A 4 33.86 25.37 -19.72
CA GLY A 4 34.48 25.52 -18.40
C GLY A 4 33.85 24.59 -17.37
N SER A 5 34.61 23.56 -16.99
CA SER A 5 34.58 22.80 -15.72
C SER A 5 33.36 22.94 -14.79
N VAL A 6 32.41 22.00 -14.88
CA VAL A 6 31.45 21.68 -13.81
C VAL A 6 31.64 20.23 -13.40
N LEU A 7 32.83 19.91 -12.88
CA LEU A 7 33.19 18.60 -12.35
C LEU A 7 34.19 18.84 -11.23
N ASN A 8 33.73 19.39 -10.10
CA ASN A 8 34.39 19.35 -8.79
C ASN A 8 33.48 19.97 -7.72
N SER A 9 32.29 19.41 -7.53
CA SER A 9 31.62 19.54 -6.23
C SER A 9 31.96 18.29 -5.45
N GLU A 10 32.89 18.41 -4.50
CA GLU A 10 33.14 17.38 -3.49
C GLU A 10 31.82 16.93 -2.86
N PRO A 11 31.64 15.63 -2.55
CA PRO A 11 30.48 15.18 -1.80
C PRO A 11 30.50 15.88 -0.44
N LYS A 12 29.51 16.75 -0.18
CA LYS A 12 29.32 17.34 1.14
C LYS A 12 29.21 16.21 2.15
N THR A 13 30.24 16.03 2.96
CA THR A 13 30.23 15.18 4.15
C THR A 13 29.25 15.79 5.15
N VAL A 14 28.00 15.32 5.10
CA VAL A 14 26.98 15.63 6.10
C VAL A 14 27.51 15.16 7.45
N SER A 15 27.69 16.07 8.41
CA SER A 15 28.17 15.70 9.74
C SER A 15 27.15 14.81 10.44
N GLU A 16 27.61 13.92 11.32
CA GLU A 16 26.75 13.02 12.10
C GLU A 16 25.71 13.79 12.95
N SER A 17 26.02 15.03 13.32
CA SER A 17 25.12 15.96 14.01
C SER A 17 23.99 16.53 13.14
N ASP A 18 24.07 16.43 11.81
CA ASP A 18 23.01 16.86 10.87
C ASP A 18 22.04 15.72 10.51
N LEU A 19 22.37 14.47 10.83
CA LEU A 19 21.49 13.30 10.64
C LEU A 19 20.38 13.20 11.71
N THR A 20 20.54 13.89 12.84
CA THR A 20 19.58 13.90 13.96
C THR A 20 18.76 15.19 14.03
N ARG A 21 19.07 16.19 13.20
CA ARG A 21 18.29 17.43 13.15
C ARG A 21 16.96 17.15 12.45
N PRO A 22 15.81 17.44 13.09
CA PRO A 22 14.52 17.31 12.43
C PRO A 22 14.52 18.15 11.15
N ILE A 23 14.04 17.54 10.06
CA ILE A 23 13.99 18.20 8.76
C ILE A 23 13.18 19.49 8.95
N PRO A 24 13.73 20.68 8.60
CA PRO A 24 13.05 21.94 8.82
C PRO A 24 11.62 21.91 8.25
N GLY A 25 10.62 22.10 9.11
CA GLY A 25 9.20 22.06 8.75
C GLY A 25 8.49 20.72 8.90
N THR A 26 9.21 19.59 9.02
CA THR A 26 8.55 18.29 9.22
C THR A 26 7.97 18.16 10.63
N PRO A 27 6.70 17.74 10.76
CA PRO A 27 6.08 17.55 12.06
C PRO A 27 6.76 16.37 12.79
N PRO A 28 7.31 16.58 13.99
CA PRO A 28 7.97 15.52 14.73
C PRO A 28 6.96 14.44 15.12
N PHE A 29 7.46 13.21 15.26
CA PHE A 29 6.65 12.16 15.88
C PHE A 29 6.34 12.57 17.33
N SER A 30 5.06 12.67 17.67
CA SER A 30 4.59 13.16 18.97
C SER A 30 3.67 12.13 19.63
N LEU A 31 3.44 12.27 20.94
CA LEU A 31 2.46 11.45 21.65
C LEU A 31 1.07 11.55 21.02
N ALA A 32 0.67 12.73 20.55
CA ALA A 32 -0.61 12.91 19.86
C ALA A 32 -0.65 12.13 18.53
N THR A 33 0.45 12.15 17.78
CA THR A 33 0.61 11.35 16.55
C THR A 33 0.48 9.86 16.83
N LEU A 34 1.13 9.38 17.90
CA LEU A 34 1.02 8.00 18.35
C LEU A 34 -0.41 7.63 18.73
N MET A 35 -1.11 8.49 19.48
CA MET A 35 -2.50 8.25 19.88
C MET A 35 -3.46 8.17 18.69
N VAL A 36 -3.29 9.06 17.70
CA VAL A 36 -4.05 8.99 16.43
C VAL A 36 -3.78 7.64 15.75
N TRP A 37 -2.51 7.24 15.65
CA TRP A 37 -2.15 5.98 15.02
C TRP A 37 -2.72 4.77 15.75
N VAL A 38 -2.57 4.69 17.07
CA VAL A 38 -3.12 3.59 17.89
C VAL A 38 -4.65 3.55 17.78
N THR A 39 -5.32 4.70 17.71
CA THR A 39 -6.78 4.78 17.56
C THR A 39 -7.23 4.15 16.23
N PHE A 40 -6.66 4.59 15.11
CA PHE A 40 -7.04 4.04 13.81
C PHE A 40 -6.58 2.60 13.62
N LEU A 41 -5.44 2.23 14.22
CA LEU A 41 -5.01 0.84 14.24
C LEU A 41 -6.04 -0.02 14.98
N SER A 42 -6.49 0.41 16.15
CA SER A 42 -7.50 -0.29 16.97
C SER A 42 -8.83 -0.40 16.23
N LEU A 43 -9.28 0.67 15.55
CA LEU A 43 -10.49 0.65 14.72
C LEU A 43 -10.36 -0.34 13.55
N SER A 44 -9.22 -0.37 12.87
CA SER A 44 -8.96 -1.32 11.79
C SER A 44 -8.92 -2.77 12.28
N PHE A 45 -8.30 -3.02 13.44
CA PHE A 45 -8.33 -4.34 14.08
C PHE A 45 -9.76 -4.74 14.46
N CYS A 46 -10.53 -3.82 15.04
CA CYS A 46 -11.92 -4.06 15.39
C CYS A 46 -12.75 -4.44 14.16
N ALA A 47 -12.63 -3.66 13.08
CA ALA A 47 -13.32 -3.96 11.82
C ALA A 47 -12.98 -5.36 11.30
N TRP A 48 -11.69 -5.70 11.18
CA TRP A 48 -11.27 -7.03 10.73
C TRP A 48 -11.74 -8.15 11.65
N MET A 49 -11.67 -7.98 12.98
CA MET A 49 -12.17 -8.97 13.95
C MET A 49 -13.68 -9.16 13.86
N THR A 50 -14.45 -8.10 13.64
CA THR A 50 -15.91 -8.20 13.43
C THR A 50 -16.23 -9.05 12.21
N PHE A 51 -15.51 -8.89 11.11
CA PHE A 51 -15.70 -9.72 9.91
C PHE A 51 -15.28 -11.17 10.14
N LEU A 52 -14.18 -11.43 10.86
CA LEU A 52 -13.77 -12.80 11.21
C LEU A 52 -14.83 -13.53 12.05
N ASN A 53 -15.45 -12.83 12.98
CA ASN A 53 -16.54 -13.37 13.78
C ASN A 53 -17.79 -13.63 12.91
N GLY A 54 -18.08 -12.75 11.95
CA GLY A 54 -19.20 -12.89 11.01
C GLY A 54 -19.07 -14.08 10.05
N PHE A 55 -17.86 -14.45 9.63
CA PHE A 55 -17.59 -15.65 8.82
C PHE A 55 -17.69 -16.98 9.59
N GLY A 56 -18.03 -16.96 10.89
CA GLY A 56 -18.10 -18.19 11.67
C GLY A 56 -16.74 -18.86 11.89
N LEU A 57 -15.62 -18.16 11.70
CA LEU A 57 -14.28 -18.69 12.00
C LEU A 57 -14.09 -18.99 13.50
N ASN A 58 -14.97 -18.47 14.36
CA ASN A 58 -15.07 -18.88 15.77
C ASN A 58 -15.90 -20.15 16.00
N ALA A 59 -16.67 -20.63 15.03
CA ALA A 59 -17.46 -21.87 15.19
C ALA A 59 -16.57 -23.12 15.29
N THR A 60 -15.31 -23.06 14.82
CA THR A 60 -14.32 -24.15 14.93
C THR A 60 -13.22 -23.87 15.97
N GLY A 61 -13.23 -22.70 16.61
CA GLY A 61 -12.41 -22.39 17.79
C GLY A 61 -10.91 -22.27 17.58
N LYS A 62 -10.39 -22.29 16.34
CA LYS A 62 -8.95 -22.13 16.08
C LYS A 62 -8.70 -21.23 14.87
N LEU A 63 -8.42 -19.96 15.13
CA LEU A 63 -7.69 -19.09 14.20
C LEU A 63 -6.27 -19.63 14.08
N ASP A 64 -5.90 -20.14 12.91
CA ASP A 64 -4.53 -20.54 12.65
C ASP A 64 -3.60 -19.32 12.63
N TRP A 65 -2.33 -19.54 12.95
CA TRP A 65 -1.32 -18.47 12.99
C TRP A 65 -1.22 -17.70 11.67
N PHE A 66 -1.51 -18.38 10.56
CA PHE A 66 -1.51 -17.81 9.23
C PHE A 66 -2.64 -16.79 9.01
N SER A 67 -3.87 -17.12 9.41
CA SER A 67 -4.98 -16.17 9.40
C SER A 67 -4.70 -14.98 10.30
N ILE A 68 -4.22 -15.20 11.53
CA ILE A 68 -3.88 -14.12 12.47
C ILE A 68 -2.86 -13.16 11.83
N ARG A 69 -1.83 -13.72 11.19
CA ARG A 69 -0.81 -12.94 10.49
C ARG A 69 -1.40 -12.16 9.32
N PHE A 70 -2.26 -12.78 8.51
CA PHE A 70 -2.89 -12.14 7.36
C PHE A 70 -3.80 -10.99 7.79
N TYR A 71 -4.77 -11.24 8.65
CA TYR A 71 -5.72 -10.22 9.10
C TYR A 71 -5.05 -9.13 9.96
N GLY A 72 -4.07 -9.49 10.78
CA GLY A 72 -3.29 -8.52 11.55
C GLY A 72 -2.49 -7.57 10.65
N THR A 73 -1.84 -8.08 9.60
CA THR A 73 -1.12 -7.23 8.64
C THR A 73 -2.07 -6.40 7.77
N SER A 74 -3.26 -6.92 7.42
CA SER A 74 -4.31 -6.14 6.76
C SER A 74 -4.81 -4.97 7.63
N ALA A 75 -5.06 -5.22 8.92
CA ALA A 75 -5.47 -4.19 9.87
C ALA A 75 -4.41 -3.10 10.05
N VAL A 76 -3.13 -3.49 10.12
CA VAL A 76 -2.00 -2.56 10.17
C VAL A 76 -1.93 -1.70 8.91
N GLY A 77 -2.07 -2.30 7.73
CA GLY A 77 -2.08 -1.59 6.44
C GLY A 77 -3.21 -0.54 6.37
N LEU A 78 -4.44 -0.96 6.67
CA LEU A 78 -5.61 -0.08 6.69
C LEU A 78 -5.47 1.05 7.72
N GLY A 79 -5.15 0.71 8.97
CA GLY A 79 -5.05 1.66 10.07
C GLY A 79 -3.96 2.71 9.83
N THR A 80 -2.81 2.29 9.32
CA THR A 80 -1.71 3.21 9.02
C THR A 80 -2.03 4.09 7.81
N GLY A 81 -2.67 3.56 6.77
CA GLY A 81 -3.12 4.35 5.62
C GLY A 81 -4.14 5.44 5.99
N ILE A 82 -5.13 5.12 6.82
CA ILE A 82 -6.10 6.11 7.32
C ILE A 82 -5.40 7.14 8.22
N THR A 83 -4.50 6.68 9.09
CA THR A 83 -3.69 7.56 9.95
C THR A 83 -2.93 8.59 9.12
N THR A 84 -2.32 8.17 8.01
CA THR A 84 -1.61 9.07 7.10
C THR A 84 -2.52 10.19 6.57
N ILE A 85 -3.73 9.86 6.09
CA ILE A 85 -4.69 10.84 5.60
C ILE A 85 -5.05 11.84 6.71
N VAL A 86 -5.36 11.35 7.90
CA VAL A 86 -5.77 12.19 9.03
C VAL A 86 -4.64 13.09 9.49
N LEU A 87 -3.41 12.56 9.61
CA LEU A 87 -2.25 13.35 9.97
C LEU A 87 -2.00 14.46 8.96
N MET A 88 -2.11 14.19 7.65
CA MET A 88 -1.95 15.21 6.62
C MET A 88 -2.99 16.32 6.69
N VAL A 89 -4.26 15.96 6.94
CA VAL A 89 -5.34 16.93 7.14
C VAL A 89 -5.07 17.79 8.38
N LEU A 90 -4.67 17.16 9.50
CA LEU A 90 -4.34 17.86 10.73
C LEU A 90 -3.14 18.79 10.53
N TRP A 91 -2.08 18.33 9.85
CA TRP A 91 -0.90 19.14 9.58
C TRP A 91 -1.21 20.34 8.69
N ARG A 92 -2.04 20.13 7.66
CA ARG A 92 -2.54 21.22 6.81
C ARG A 92 -3.37 22.22 7.62
N SER A 93 -4.26 21.75 8.50
CA SER A 93 -5.12 22.62 9.32
C SER A 93 -4.32 23.49 10.30
N ARG A 94 -3.13 23.03 10.72
CA ARG A 94 -2.23 23.75 11.63
C ARG A 94 -1.21 24.63 10.89
N GLY A 95 -1.33 24.77 9.56
CA GLY A 95 -0.39 25.55 8.76
C GLY A 95 1.03 24.98 8.75
N MET A 96 1.21 23.69 9.07
CA MET A 96 2.54 23.07 9.08
C MET A 96 2.98 22.80 7.65
N ALA A 97 4.21 23.21 7.33
CA ALA A 97 4.81 23.00 6.01
C ALA A 97 5.32 21.56 5.90
N TRP A 98 4.59 20.71 5.18
CA TRP A 98 5.02 19.34 4.90
C TRP A 98 5.06 19.08 3.39
N SER A 99 5.98 18.21 2.97
CA SER A 99 6.12 17.78 1.59
C SER A 99 5.70 16.31 1.47
N TRP A 100 5.00 15.99 0.39
CA TRP A 100 4.68 14.61 0.08
C TRP A 100 5.97 13.82 -0.21
N GLN A 101 6.15 12.73 0.52
CA GLN A 101 7.25 11.79 0.31
C GLN A 101 6.72 10.48 -0.29
N PRO A 102 7.55 9.72 -1.02
CA PRO A 102 7.13 8.48 -1.66
C PRO A 102 6.44 7.49 -0.71
N GLY A 103 6.96 7.32 0.51
CA GLY A 103 6.36 6.44 1.52
C GLY A 103 4.96 6.88 1.96
N HIS A 104 4.65 8.19 1.91
CA HIS A 104 3.29 8.68 2.16
C HIS A 104 2.30 8.21 1.11
N VAL A 105 2.71 8.26 -0.17
CA VAL A 105 1.90 7.79 -1.30
C VAL A 105 1.68 6.28 -1.20
N MET A 106 2.68 5.54 -0.75
CA MET A 106 2.55 4.10 -0.48
C MET A 106 1.52 3.81 0.61
N LEU A 107 1.50 4.59 1.69
CA LEU A 107 0.50 4.42 2.75
C LEU A 107 -0.92 4.73 2.27
N LEU A 108 -1.10 5.75 1.41
CA LEU A 108 -2.39 6.00 0.76
C LEU A 108 -2.83 4.82 -0.10
N TRP A 109 -1.92 4.30 -0.92
CA TRP A 109 -2.17 3.14 -1.76
C TRP A 109 -2.57 1.93 -0.91
N ILE A 110 -1.77 1.55 0.09
CA ILE A 110 -2.04 0.38 0.94
C ILE A 110 -3.36 0.56 1.70
N GLY A 111 -3.60 1.76 2.24
CA GLY A 111 -4.86 2.07 2.92
C GLY A 111 -6.07 1.90 2.01
N TYR A 112 -5.99 2.39 0.77
CA TYR A 112 -7.02 2.20 -0.23
C TYR A 112 -7.21 0.73 -0.61
N TYR A 113 -6.10 -0.01 -0.78
CA TYR A 113 -6.12 -1.42 -1.14
C TYR A 113 -6.86 -2.25 -0.09
N GLU A 114 -6.49 -2.08 1.19
CA GLU A 114 -7.14 -2.79 2.30
C GLU A 114 -8.58 -2.30 2.55
N LEU A 115 -8.90 -1.04 2.23
CA LEU A 115 -10.27 -0.53 2.30
C LEU A 115 -11.17 -1.19 1.24
N ALA A 116 -10.66 -1.39 0.03
CA ALA A 116 -11.37 -2.12 -1.00
C ALA A 116 -11.61 -3.58 -0.57
N THR A 117 -10.58 -4.24 -0.02
CA THR A 117 -10.69 -5.62 0.48
C THR A 117 -11.71 -5.74 1.60
N ILE A 118 -11.63 -4.90 2.64
CA ILE A 118 -12.57 -4.99 3.76
C ILE A 118 -14.01 -4.68 3.33
N SER A 119 -14.19 -3.83 2.31
CA SER A 119 -15.50 -3.55 1.72
C SER A 119 -16.06 -4.75 0.96
N ALA A 120 -15.24 -5.44 0.17
CA ALA A 120 -15.64 -6.66 -0.54
C ALA A 120 -16.01 -7.78 0.44
N VAL A 121 -15.18 -7.97 1.48
CA VAL A 121 -15.43 -8.89 2.59
C VAL A 121 -16.75 -8.55 3.30
N ALA A 122 -17.03 -7.27 3.55
CA ALA A 122 -18.28 -6.85 4.16
C ALA A 122 -19.51 -7.20 3.31
N VAL A 123 -19.44 -6.95 2.00
CA VAL A 123 -20.53 -7.30 1.06
C VAL A 123 -20.73 -8.82 1.06
N ASP A 124 -19.65 -9.60 0.93
CA ASP A 124 -19.69 -11.06 0.95
C ASP A 124 -20.41 -11.57 2.21
N VAL A 125 -20.04 -11.09 3.40
CA VAL A 125 -20.70 -11.46 4.67
C VAL A 125 -22.19 -11.18 4.66
N THR A 126 -22.63 -10.05 4.12
CA THR A 126 -24.05 -9.69 4.12
C THR A 126 -24.89 -10.47 3.11
N THR A 127 -24.27 -11.05 2.10
CA THR A 127 -24.96 -11.73 1.00
C THR A 127 -24.71 -13.23 0.94
N HIS A 128 -23.82 -13.76 1.79
CA HIS A 128 -23.41 -15.16 1.75
C HIS A 128 -24.56 -16.10 2.12
N ASP A 129 -24.89 -17.02 1.21
CA ASP A 129 -25.78 -18.14 1.47
C ASP A 129 -24.95 -19.42 1.74
N PRO A 130 -24.84 -19.87 3.00
CA PRO A 130 -24.03 -21.03 3.37
C PRO A 130 -24.58 -22.36 2.83
N SER A 131 -25.77 -22.37 2.23
CA SER A 131 -26.37 -23.58 1.62
C SER A 131 -25.84 -23.88 0.21
N MET A 132 -25.14 -22.93 -0.43
CA MET A 132 -24.57 -23.11 -1.77
C MET A 132 -23.08 -23.50 -1.70
N GLY A 133 -22.73 -24.66 -2.29
CA GLY A 133 -21.34 -25.11 -2.37
C GLY A 133 -20.46 -24.30 -3.35
N TYR A 134 -21.08 -23.64 -4.34
CA TYR A 134 -20.44 -22.68 -5.24
C TYR A 134 -21.33 -21.45 -5.34
N ASP A 135 -20.76 -20.28 -5.03
CA ASP A 135 -21.47 -19.01 -5.06
C ASP A 135 -20.88 -18.09 -6.16
N PRO A 136 -21.53 -18.00 -7.34
CA PRO A 136 -21.08 -17.14 -8.42
C PRO A 136 -21.17 -15.65 -8.07
N PHE A 137 -22.03 -15.28 -7.12
CA PHE A 137 -22.15 -13.89 -6.64
C PHE A 137 -20.92 -13.50 -5.83
N ARG A 138 -20.47 -14.39 -4.95
CA ARG A 138 -19.20 -14.24 -4.20
C ARG A 138 -18.00 -14.03 -5.12
N GLN A 139 -17.88 -14.86 -6.15
CA GLN A 139 -16.79 -14.71 -7.13
C GLN A 139 -16.82 -13.31 -7.78
N ARG A 140 -18.01 -12.82 -8.15
CA ARG A 140 -18.16 -11.49 -8.76
C ARG A 140 -17.78 -10.34 -7.83
N ILE A 141 -18.06 -10.45 -6.54
CA ILE A 141 -17.64 -9.44 -5.54
C ILE A 141 -16.12 -9.27 -5.56
N TYR A 142 -15.37 -10.38 -5.52
CA TYR A 142 -13.92 -10.36 -5.50
C TYR A 142 -13.28 -9.97 -6.85
N GLU A 143 -13.96 -10.24 -7.97
CA GLU A 143 -13.57 -9.71 -9.28
C GLU A 143 -13.70 -8.19 -9.34
N VAL A 144 -14.82 -7.64 -8.82
CA VAL A 144 -15.04 -6.20 -8.72
C VAL A 144 -14.04 -5.56 -7.76
N GLU A 145 -13.75 -6.19 -6.61
CA GLU A 145 -12.71 -5.75 -5.69
C GLU A 145 -11.36 -5.57 -6.41
N GLY A 146 -10.91 -6.59 -7.15
CA GLY A 146 -9.64 -6.54 -7.87
C GLY A 146 -9.60 -5.39 -8.89
N LEU A 147 -10.69 -5.17 -9.62
CA LEU A 147 -10.80 -4.05 -10.55
C LEU A 147 -10.75 -2.69 -9.83
N VAL A 148 -11.50 -2.55 -8.73
CA VAL A 148 -11.54 -1.34 -7.90
C VAL A 148 -10.16 -1.02 -7.32
N GLN A 149 -9.44 -2.05 -6.85
CA GLN A 149 -8.08 -1.92 -6.37
C GLN A 149 -7.18 -1.36 -7.47
N HIS A 150 -7.01 -2.08 -8.58
CA HIS A 150 -6.07 -1.67 -9.64
C HIS A 150 -6.39 -0.28 -10.22
N CYS A 151 -7.67 0.01 -10.47
CA CYS A 151 -8.11 1.33 -10.95
C CYS A 151 -7.78 2.45 -9.95
N GLY A 152 -8.05 2.23 -8.66
CA GLY A 152 -7.77 3.24 -7.63
C GLY A 152 -6.28 3.46 -7.41
N VAL A 153 -5.45 2.41 -7.48
CA VAL A 153 -3.99 2.54 -7.43
C VAL A 153 -3.47 3.43 -8.57
N ILE A 154 -3.92 3.16 -9.79
CA ILE A 154 -3.56 3.98 -10.96
C ILE A 154 -3.96 5.43 -10.72
N LEU A 155 -5.20 5.67 -10.26
CA LEU A 155 -5.69 7.02 -10.00
C LEU A 155 -4.85 7.75 -8.96
N ILE A 156 -4.57 7.13 -7.81
CA ILE A 156 -3.73 7.70 -6.74
C ILE A 156 -2.37 8.09 -7.32
N LEU A 157 -1.70 7.18 -8.03
CA LEU A 157 -0.35 7.41 -8.53
C LEU A 157 -0.30 8.46 -9.63
N VAL A 158 -1.27 8.47 -10.56
CA VAL A 158 -1.36 9.49 -11.62
C VAL A 158 -1.59 10.88 -11.02
N VAL A 159 -2.49 11.01 -10.05
CA VAL A 159 -2.73 12.28 -9.35
C VAL A 159 -1.47 12.72 -8.61
N CYS A 160 -0.83 11.82 -7.86
CA CYS A 160 0.41 12.11 -7.16
C CYS A 160 1.54 12.53 -8.11
N LEU A 161 1.75 11.83 -9.22
CA LEU A 161 2.79 12.19 -10.20
C LEU A 161 2.52 13.51 -10.92
N SER A 162 1.25 13.85 -11.12
CA SER A 162 0.84 15.11 -11.78
C SER A 162 1.02 16.32 -10.87
N LEU A 163 0.80 16.16 -9.56
CA LEU A 163 0.79 17.27 -8.61
C LEU A 163 2.09 17.42 -7.81
N LEU A 164 2.87 16.35 -7.66
CA LEU A 164 3.97 16.29 -6.71
C LEU A 164 5.33 16.16 -7.41
N ARG A 165 6.35 16.82 -6.84
CA ARG A 165 7.70 16.84 -7.41
C ARG A 165 8.57 15.74 -6.81
N PHE A 166 8.37 14.50 -7.26
CA PHE A 166 9.25 13.39 -6.90
C PHE A 166 10.57 13.37 -7.68
N SER A 167 11.59 12.70 -7.14
CA SER A 167 12.85 12.44 -7.83
C SER A 167 12.61 11.59 -9.09
N ARG A 168 13.55 11.64 -10.05
CA ARG A 168 13.43 10.87 -11.30
C ARG A 168 13.28 9.38 -11.04
N LEU A 169 14.02 8.84 -10.07
CA LEU A 169 13.97 7.43 -9.70
C LEU A 169 12.57 7.01 -9.19
N TRP A 170 11.98 7.82 -8.30
CA TRP A 170 10.62 7.55 -7.79
C TRP A 170 9.55 7.66 -8.87
N ARG A 171 9.70 8.60 -9.81
CA ARG A 171 8.79 8.70 -10.95
C ARG A 171 8.86 7.46 -11.84
N VAL A 172 10.05 6.90 -12.07
CA VAL A 172 10.22 5.66 -12.82
C VAL A 172 9.54 4.50 -12.10
N VAL A 173 9.73 4.35 -10.79
CA VAL A 173 9.06 3.29 -10.01
C VAL A 173 7.55 3.44 -10.04
N PHE A 174 7.01 4.63 -9.75
CA PHE A 174 5.56 4.84 -9.81
C PHE A 174 5.01 4.67 -11.22
N GLY A 175 5.74 5.10 -12.25
CA GLY A 175 5.36 4.88 -13.65
C GLY A 175 5.31 3.39 -14.01
N LEU A 176 6.28 2.61 -13.53
CA LEU A 176 6.30 1.16 -13.74
C LEU A 176 5.16 0.47 -12.98
N VAL A 177 4.86 0.90 -11.75
CA VAL A 177 3.71 0.44 -10.96
C VAL A 177 2.40 0.74 -11.69
N ILE A 178 2.23 1.95 -12.26
CA ILE A 178 1.05 2.28 -13.09
C ILE A 178 0.97 1.37 -14.31
N PHE A 179 2.07 1.23 -15.06
CA PHE A 179 2.12 0.39 -16.25
C PHE A 179 1.72 -1.05 -15.95
N LEU A 180 2.23 -1.62 -14.86
CA LEU A 180 1.88 -2.97 -14.45
C LEU A 180 0.40 -3.10 -14.06
N ASN A 181 -0.17 -2.15 -13.32
CA ASN A 181 -1.61 -2.17 -13.02
C ASN A 181 -2.46 -2.06 -14.30
N LEU A 182 -2.04 -1.24 -15.27
CA LEU A 182 -2.72 -1.16 -16.57
C LEU A 182 -2.62 -2.46 -17.36
N LEU A 183 -1.45 -3.12 -17.33
CA LEU A 183 -1.26 -4.43 -17.94
C LEU A 183 -2.15 -5.48 -17.29
N ILE A 184 -2.25 -5.49 -15.95
CA ILE A 184 -3.17 -6.36 -15.22
C ILE A 184 -4.61 -6.12 -15.66
N LEU A 185 -5.07 -4.87 -15.68
CA LEU A 185 -6.42 -4.52 -16.13
C LEU A 185 -6.68 -4.94 -17.58
N ALA A 186 -5.69 -4.80 -18.47
CA ALA A 186 -5.80 -5.22 -19.86
C ALA A 186 -5.89 -6.75 -19.99
N LEU A 187 -5.15 -7.51 -19.17
CA LEU A 187 -5.24 -8.97 -19.09
C LEU A 187 -6.55 -9.43 -18.44
N MET A 188 -7.10 -8.62 -17.54
CA MET A 188 -8.41 -8.82 -16.91
C MET A 188 -9.57 -8.34 -17.79
N ASN A 189 -9.32 -7.88 -19.03
CA ASN A 189 -10.34 -7.21 -19.82
C ASN A 189 -11.55 -8.14 -20.11
N PRO A 190 -12.72 -7.87 -19.52
CA PRO A 190 -13.90 -8.72 -19.70
C PRO A 190 -14.45 -8.64 -21.13
N LEU A 191 -14.05 -7.65 -21.93
CA LEU A 191 -14.47 -7.49 -23.33
C LEU A 191 -13.75 -8.42 -24.30
N GLN A 192 -12.59 -8.98 -23.91
CA GLN A 192 -11.84 -9.94 -24.74
C GLN A 192 -12.13 -11.41 -24.38
N LEU A 193 -12.82 -11.64 -23.27
CA LEU A 193 -13.23 -12.96 -22.88
C LEU A 193 -14.56 -13.30 -23.56
N PRO A 194 -14.62 -14.38 -24.37
CA PRO A 194 -15.90 -14.83 -24.91
C PRO A 194 -16.88 -15.05 -23.76
N MET A 195 -18.12 -14.57 -23.90
CA MET A 195 -19.21 -14.73 -22.92
C MET A 195 -19.19 -16.15 -22.32
N GLY A 196 -18.84 -16.27 -21.03
CA GLY A 196 -18.75 -17.55 -20.32
C GLY A 196 -17.33 -18.08 -20.05
N GLN A 197 -16.26 -17.43 -20.54
CA GLN A 197 -14.90 -17.67 -20.07
C GLN A 197 -14.50 -16.62 -19.04
N PHE A 198 -14.26 -17.09 -17.82
CA PHE A 198 -13.82 -16.28 -16.71
C PHE A 198 -12.31 -16.11 -16.74
N ILE A 199 -11.80 -14.98 -16.21
CA ILE A 199 -10.37 -14.83 -15.93
C ILE A 199 -10.00 -15.98 -15.00
N SER A 200 -9.10 -16.88 -15.42
CA SER A 200 -8.66 -17.93 -14.51
C SER A 200 -7.99 -17.24 -13.32
N PHE A 201 -8.35 -17.64 -12.11
CA PHE A 201 -7.71 -17.21 -10.87
C PHE A 201 -6.16 -17.24 -10.97
N GLU A 202 -5.65 -18.15 -11.79
CA GLU A 202 -4.24 -18.31 -12.15
C GLU A 202 -3.64 -17.10 -12.91
N MET A 203 -4.36 -16.48 -13.85
CA MET A 203 -3.93 -15.24 -14.52
C MET A 203 -3.82 -14.08 -13.52
N LEU A 204 -4.82 -13.94 -12.64
CA LEU A 204 -4.80 -12.94 -11.57
C LEU A 204 -3.60 -13.16 -10.64
N ARG A 205 -3.37 -14.42 -10.24
CA ARG A 205 -2.24 -14.87 -9.40
C ARG A 205 -0.89 -14.53 -10.03
N ARG A 206 -0.70 -14.83 -11.32
CA ARG A 206 0.55 -14.52 -12.05
C ARG A 206 0.80 -13.02 -12.17
N SER A 207 -0.25 -12.27 -12.44
CA SER A 207 -0.18 -10.82 -12.61
C SER A 207 0.17 -10.11 -11.28
N ALA A 208 -0.39 -10.59 -10.17
CA ALA A 208 0.01 -10.20 -8.82
C ALA A 208 1.47 -10.57 -8.52
N ASN A 209 1.97 -11.71 -9.00
CA ASN A 209 3.37 -12.11 -8.83
C ASN A 209 4.37 -11.20 -9.57
N VAL A 210 4.05 -10.73 -10.77
CA VAL A 210 4.90 -9.79 -11.51
C VAL A 210 4.94 -8.43 -10.80
N MET A 211 3.78 -7.94 -10.35
CA MET A 211 3.68 -6.71 -9.56
C MET A 211 4.54 -6.77 -8.29
N ARG A 212 4.55 -7.94 -7.63
CA ARG A 212 5.33 -8.20 -6.42
C ARG A 212 6.83 -8.13 -6.66
N ILE A 213 7.35 -8.76 -7.71
CA ILE A 213 8.80 -8.76 -7.99
C ILE A 213 9.31 -7.34 -8.22
N VAL A 214 8.55 -6.54 -8.97
CA VAL A 214 8.95 -5.19 -9.32
C VAL A 214 8.91 -4.25 -8.11
N VAL A 215 7.83 -4.28 -7.34
CA VAL A 215 7.69 -3.43 -6.14
C VAL A 215 8.66 -3.87 -5.04
N PHE A 216 8.79 -5.18 -4.81
CA PHE A 216 9.68 -5.75 -3.78
C PHE A 216 11.16 -5.64 -4.13
N GLY A 217 11.53 -5.64 -5.41
CA GLY A 217 12.90 -5.37 -5.82
C GLY A 217 13.24 -3.89 -5.74
N MET A 218 12.44 -3.04 -6.40
CA MET A 218 12.84 -1.65 -6.63
C MET A 218 12.66 -0.77 -5.39
N VAL A 219 11.60 -0.92 -4.61
CA VAL A 219 11.32 -0.03 -3.47
C VAL A 219 12.37 -0.15 -2.36
N PRO A 220 12.71 -1.35 -1.83
CA PRO A 220 13.75 -1.44 -0.83
C PRO A 220 15.15 -1.11 -1.37
N LEU A 221 15.47 -1.39 -2.64
CA LEU A 221 16.72 -0.93 -3.25
C LEU A 221 16.81 0.61 -3.28
N LEU A 222 15.70 1.28 -3.60
CA LEU A 222 15.62 2.73 -3.56
C LEU A 222 15.67 3.28 -2.14
N ALA A 223 15.00 2.64 -1.18
CA ALA A 223 15.08 3.03 0.22
C ALA A 223 16.52 2.89 0.76
N LEU A 224 17.22 1.80 0.41
CA LEU A 224 18.64 1.62 0.74
C LEU A 224 19.52 2.66 0.07
N TRP A 225 19.26 2.97 -1.20
CA TRP A 225 19.95 4.04 -1.92
C TRP A 225 19.77 5.39 -1.23
N GLU A 226 18.55 5.74 -0.81
CA GLU A 226 18.26 6.96 -0.06
C GLU A 226 19.00 7.02 1.28
N LEU A 227 19.09 5.88 2.00
CA LEU A 227 19.88 5.78 3.23
C LEU A 227 21.37 6.02 2.97
N VAL A 228 21.93 5.43 1.90
CA VAL A 228 23.33 5.61 1.51
C VAL A 228 23.62 7.07 1.11
N GLN A 229 22.70 7.69 0.37
CA GLN A 229 22.79 9.09 -0.04
C GLN A 229 22.49 10.07 1.10
N ARG A 230 22.15 9.57 2.30
CA ARG A 230 21.74 10.37 3.47
C ARG A 230 20.63 11.37 3.14
N GLU A 231 19.69 10.95 2.29
CA GLU A 231 18.54 11.79 1.98
C GLU A 231 17.69 11.98 3.23
N GLN A 232 17.41 13.23 3.58
CA GLN A 232 16.53 13.56 4.69
C GLN A 232 15.09 13.18 4.34
N ARG A 233 14.57 12.13 5.00
CA ARG A 233 13.19 11.64 4.90
C ARG A 233 12.52 11.66 6.27
N ASP A 234 11.22 11.93 6.29
CA ASP A 234 10.48 11.94 7.55
C ASP A 234 10.15 10.51 8.02
N TRP A 235 9.75 10.40 9.28
CA TRP A 235 9.42 9.10 9.89
C TRP A 235 8.26 8.40 9.18
N LEU A 236 7.30 9.14 8.62
CA LEU A 236 6.12 8.58 7.98
C LEU A 236 6.47 7.98 6.61
N HIS A 237 7.48 8.52 5.91
CA HIS A 237 8.06 7.89 4.71
C HIS A 237 8.61 6.51 5.04
N TRP A 238 9.42 6.39 6.09
CA TRP A 238 10.00 5.11 6.50
C TRP A 238 8.95 4.11 6.98
N VAL A 239 7.93 4.57 7.71
CA VAL A 239 6.76 3.74 8.04
C VAL A 239 6.10 3.23 6.76
N GLY A 240 5.93 4.07 5.75
CA GLY A 240 5.37 3.67 4.46
C GLY A 240 6.17 2.56 3.77
N ILE A 241 7.50 2.67 3.75
CA ILE A 241 8.38 1.62 3.20
C ILE A 241 8.18 0.30 3.97
N VAL A 242 8.19 0.34 5.30
CA VAL A 242 8.06 -0.87 6.13
C VAL A 242 6.69 -1.52 5.96
N ILE A 243 5.61 -0.73 6.01
CA ILE A 243 4.25 -1.26 5.84
C ILE A 243 4.05 -1.84 4.44
N LEU A 244 4.63 -1.24 3.40
CA LEU A 244 4.65 -1.82 2.06
C LEU A 244 5.30 -3.21 2.07
N LEU A 245 6.50 -3.33 2.64
CA LEU A 245 7.20 -4.61 2.71
C LEU A 245 6.41 -5.67 3.50
N LEU A 246 5.78 -5.29 4.61
CA LEU A 246 4.93 -6.19 5.40
C LEU A 246 3.67 -6.62 4.64
N HIS A 247 3.00 -5.66 4.00
CA HIS A 247 1.80 -5.91 3.19
C HIS A 247 2.11 -6.88 2.04
N TYR A 248 3.24 -6.72 1.36
CA TYR A 248 3.64 -7.66 0.30
C TYR A 248 4.16 -9.00 0.83
N ALA A 249 4.88 -9.03 1.96
CA ALA A 249 5.33 -10.28 2.58
C ALA A 249 4.16 -11.15 3.04
N LYS A 250 3.06 -10.55 3.53
CA LYS A 250 1.79 -11.24 3.81
C LYS A 250 1.33 -12.04 2.59
N TRP A 251 1.25 -11.37 1.45
CA TRP A 251 0.76 -11.97 0.20
C TRP A 251 1.68 -13.04 -0.39
N MET A 252 3.00 -12.94 -0.16
CA MET A 252 3.95 -14.00 -0.55
C MET A 252 3.70 -15.29 0.22
N ASN A 253 3.46 -15.19 1.53
CA ASN A 253 3.12 -16.36 2.34
C ASN A 253 1.74 -16.91 1.99
N TYR A 254 0.76 -16.03 1.72
CA TYR A 254 -0.58 -16.44 1.27
C TYR A 254 -0.53 -17.32 0.01
N LEU A 255 0.24 -16.91 -1.00
CA LEU A 255 0.33 -17.66 -2.25
C LEU A 255 1.28 -18.86 -2.22
N ALA A 256 2.19 -18.97 -1.25
CA ALA A 256 3.08 -20.12 -1.13
C ALA A 256 2.42 -21.30 -0.37
N GLY A 257 1.36 -21.04 0.39
CA GLY A 257 0.58 -22.05 1.10
C GLY A 257 -0.50 -22.76 0.27
N PHE A 258 -0.62 -22.44 -1.03
CA PHE A 258 -1.54 -23.05 -2.00
C PHE A 258 -0.79 -23.64 -3.19
#